data_AF-A0A937SN79-F1
#
_entry.id   AF-A0A937SN79-F1
#
_cell.length_a   1.000
_cell.length_b   1.000
_cell.length_c   1.000
_cell.angle_alpha   90.00
_cell.angle_beta   90.00
_cell.angle_gamma   90.00
#
_symmetry.space_group_name_H-M   'P 1'
#
loop_
_entity.id
_entity.type
_entity.pdbx_description
1 polymer ?
#
loop_
_entity_poly.entity_id
_entity_poly.type
_entity_poly.pdbx_seq_one_letter_code
_entity_poly.pdbx_strand_id
1 'polypeptide(L)'
;IIQPGDMIFLDIMHSFNGYHTCYYRTFICGIPNQAQLEAYEQCSKWVSASIDAIKPGVRVDEIALVWPEAKEFGYANEDEAFLLQFGHGIGLSLWERPIISRRYLGQETILKEGMVFAVECWKGASDGSGAARIEEEVVVTADGCEIITNFPSDHLISCGLPGCEFY
;
A
#
# COMPACT_ATOMS: atom_id res chain seq x y z
N ILE A 1 -23.81 -4.04 -2.46
CA ILE A 1 -24.39 -3.04 -1.53
C ILE A 1 -23.48 -3.05 -0.32
N ILE A 2 -22.97 -1.88 0.12
CA ILE A 2 -22.12 -1.76 1.32
C ILE A 2 -23.01 -1.86 2.57
N GLN A 3 -22.56 -2.55 3.60
CA GLN A 3 -23.26 -2.78 4.87
C GLN A 3 -22.39 -2.33 6.07
N PRO A 4 -23.00 -2.07 7.24
CA PRO A 4 -22.26 -1.86 8.47
C PRO A 4 -21.33 -3.05 8.77
N GLY A 5 -20.07 -2.75 9.10
CA GLY A 5 -19.00 -3.73 9.33
C GLY A 5 -18.16 -4.03 8.09
N ASP A 6 -18.56 -3.62 6.88
CA ASP A 6 -17.76 -3.84 5.67
C ASP A 6 -16.51 -2.93 5.68
N MET A 7 -15.34 -3.54 5.46
CA MET A 7 -14.14 -2.80 5.07
C MET A 7 -14.16 -2.57 3.56
N ILE A 8 -13.86 -1.34 3.14
CA ILE A 8 -13.86 -0.92 1.75
C ILE A 8 -12.50 -0.32 1.45
N PHE A 9 -11.70 -0.95 0.59
CA PHE A 9 -10.55 -0.28 -0.01
C PHE A 9 -10.92 0.28 -1.38
N LEU A 10 -10.48 1.50 -1.62
CA LEU A 10 -10.65 2.20 -2.88
C LEU A 10 -9.27 2.38 -3.49
N ASP A 11 -9.12 1.93 -4.74
CA ASP A 11 -8.00 2.27 -5.61
C ASP A 11 -8.32 3.61 -6.27
N ILE A 12 -7.61 4.66 -5.89
CA ILE A 12 -7.87 6.02 -6.38
C ILE A 12 -6.80 6.40 -7.39
N MET A 13 -7.23 6.42 -8.65
CA MET A 13 -6.37 6.76 -9.78
C MET A 13 -6.89 7.99 -10.51
N HIS A 14 -5.98 8.92 -10.80
CA HIS A 14 -6.27 10.04 -11.68
C HIS A 14 -5.08 10.32 -12.60
N SER A 15 -5.22 11.31 -13.48
CA SER A 15 -4.13 11.81 -14.28
C SER A 15 -4.22 13.31 -14.49
N PHE A 16 -3.06 13.96 -14.50
CA PHE A 16 -2.91 15.38 -14.78
C PHE A 16 -1.79 15.57 -15.80
N ASN A 17 -2.10 16.18 -16.94
CA ASN A 17 -1.18 16.34 -18.08
C ASN A 17 -0.48 15.03 -18.51
N GLY A 18 -1.17 13.90 -18.37
CA GLY A 18 -0.66 12.58 -18.71
C GLY A 18 0.12 11.87 -17.60
N TYR A 19 0.45 12.56 -16.50
CA TYR A 19 1.04 11.93 -15.32
C TYR A 19 -0.04 11.33 -14.43
N HIS A 20 0.19 10.12 -13.92
CA HIS A 20 -0.77 9.36 -13.15
C HIS A 20 -0.56 9.47 -11.64
N THR A 21 -1.64 9.25 -10.89
CA THR A 21 -1.64 8.91 -9.46
C THR A 21 -2.23 7.52 -9.27
N CYS A 22 -1.83 6.81 -8.22
CA CYS A 22 -2.30 5.49 -7.81
C CYS A 22 -2.11 5.36 -6.30
N TYR A 23 -3.21 5.35 -5.54
CA TYR A 23 -3.16 5.06 -4.12
C TYR A 23 -4.42 4.35 -3.62
N TYR A 24 -4.23 3.25 -2.91
CA TYR A 24 -5.21 2.60 -2.06
C TYR A 24 -5.47 3.34 -0.74
N ARG A 25 -6.76 3.50 -0.41
CA ARG A 25 -7.22 3.84 0.95
C ARG A 25 -8.28 2.86 1.42
N THR A 26 -8.13 2.38 2.65
CA THR A 26 -9.10 1.50 3.30
C THR A 26 -9.94 2.28 4.30
N PHE A 27 -11.25 2.04 4.24
CA PHE A 27 -12.28 2.60 5.09
C PHE A 27 -13.10 1.48 5.75
N ILE A 28 -13.86 1.84 6.78
CA ILE A 28 -14.86 0.96 7.41
C ILE A 28 -16.24 1.61 7.40
N CYS A 29 -17.26 0.87 6.98
CA CYS A 29 -18.66 1.29 7.13
C CYS A 29 -19.11 1.04 8.58
N GLY A 30 -19.39 2.08 9.35
CA GLY A 30 -19.73 1.95 10.77
C GLY A 30 -18.51 1.71 11.67
N ILE A 31 -18.63 0.81 12.63
CA ILE A 31 -17.63 0.60 13.68
C ILE A 31 -16.78 -0.63 13.35
N PRO A 32 -15.44 -0.52 13.31
CA PRO A 32 -14.58 -1.66 13.06
C PRO A 32 -14.52 -2.59 14.28
N ASN A 33 -14.33 -3.88 14.03
CA ASN A 33 -13.97 -4.83 15.07
C ASN A 33 -12.45 -4.86 15.30
N GLN A 34 -12.00 -5.61 16.31
CA GLN A 34 -10.58 -5.68 16.68
C GLN A 34 -9.70 -6.29 15.57
N ALA A 35 -10.16 -7.34 14.88
CA ALA A 35 -9.38 -8.00 13.83
C ALA A 35 -9.19 -7.09 12.60
N GLN A 36 -10.17 -6.22 12.30
CA GLN A 36 -10.11 -5.22 11.24
C GLN A 36 -9.11 -4.10 11.58
N LEU A 37 -9.11 -3.63 12.84
CA LEU A 37 -8.12 -2.66 13.32
C LEU A 37 -6.70 -3.22 13.24
N GLU A 38 -6.49 -4.43 13.73
CA GLU A 38 -5.19 -5.11 13.69
C GLU A 38 -4.68 -5.33 12.26
N ALA A 39 -5.59 -5.68 11.33
CA ALA A 39 -5.24 -5.81 9.92
C ALA A 39 -4.77 -4.49 9.33
N TYR A 40 -5.49 -3.39 9.61
CA TYR A 40 -5.11 -2.05 9.15
C TYR A 40 -3.76 -1.62 9.73
N GLU A 41 -3.58 -1.72 11.04
CA GLU A 41 -2.33 -1.35 11.71
C GLU A 41 -1.14 -2.14 11.17
N GLN A 42 -1.30 -3.45 10.94
CA GLN A 42 -0.23 -4.27 10.41
C GLN A 42 0.11 -3.91 8.95
N CYS A 43 -0.90 -3.63 8.13
CA CYS A 43 -0.70 -3.16 6.76
C CYS A 43 0.04 -1.82 6.74
N SER A 44 -0.38 -0.86 7.58
CA SER A 44 0.24 0.46 7.72
C SER A 44 1.70 0.37 8.16
N LYS A 45 2.02 -0.57 9.08
CA LYS A 45 3.41 -0.86 9.49
C LYS A 45 4.28 -1.34 8.33
N TRP A 46 3.76 -2.20 7.46
CA TRP A 46 4.52 -2.70 6.31
C TRP A 46 4.80 -1.61 5.28
N VAL A 47 3.80 -0.78 4.97
CA VAL A 47 3.96 0.37 4.06
C VAL A 47 4.96 1.37 4.65
N SER A 48 4.82 1.70 5.93
CA SER A 48 5.75 2.61 6.63
C SER A 48 7.19 2.08 6.62
N ALA A 49 7.37 0.77 6.90
CA ALA A 49 8.70 0.16 6.87
C ALA A 49 9.34 0.19 5.47
N SER A 50 8.54 0.03 4.39
CA SER A 50 9.07 0.24 3.04
C SER A 50 9.46 1.69 2.78
N ILE A 51 8.65 2.66 3.24
CA ILE A 51 8.95 4.09 3.08
C ILE A 51 10.25 4.45 3.80
N ASP A 52 10.45 3.98 5.03
CA ASP A 52 11.67 4.20 5.81
C ASP A 52 12.94 3.62 5.14
N ALA A 53 12.78 2.58 4.32
CA ALA A 53 13.89 1.96 3.58
C ALA A 53 14.25 2.72 2.29
N ILE A 54 13.40 3.64 1.81
CA ILE A 54 13.60 4.32 0.52
C ILE A 54 14.58 5.48 0.68
N LYS A 55 15.70 5.36 -0.04
CA LYS A 55 16.67 6.45 -0.28
C LYS A 55 17.56 6.12 -1.49
N PRO A 56 18.29 7.09 -2.04
CA PRO A 56 19.24 6.83 -3.12
C PRO A 56 20.27 5.76 -2.72
N GLY A 57 20.61 4.89 -3.68
CA GLY A 57 21.59 3.81 -3.49
C GLY A 57 21.03 2.50 -2.92
N VAL A 58 19.81 2.50 -2.39
CA VAL A 58 19.14 1.26 -1.96
C VAL A 58 18.67 0.47 -3.17
N ARG A 59 18.84 -0.85 -3.13
CA ARG A 59 18.33 -1.75 -4.18
C ARG A 59 16.86 -2.06 -3.92
N VAL A 60 16.07 -2.14 -4.99
CA VAL A 60 14.60 -2.32 -4.89
C VAL A 60 14.20 -3.59 -4.13
N ASP A 61 15.00 -4.64 -4.19
CA ASP A 61 14.71 -5.89 -3.46
C ASP A 61 14.90 -5.75 -1.95
N GLU A 62 15.80 -4.88 -1.47
CA GLU A 62 15.97 -4.57 -0.05
C GLU A 62 14.70 -3.96 0.55
N ILE A 63 13.96 -3.17 -0.24
CA ILE A 63 12.65 -2.64 0.15
C ILE A 63 11.63 -3.78 0.23
N ALA A 64 11.58 -4.65 -0.79
CA ALA A 64 10.65 -5.79 -0.79
C ALA A 64 10.86 -6.76 0.40
N LEU A 65 12.06 -6.80 0.98
CA LEU A 65 12.37 -7.67 2.13
C LEU A 65 11.66 -7.24 3.42
N VAL A 66 11.19 -6.00 3.55
CA VAL A 66 10.44 -5.54 4.74
C VAL A 66 8.97 -6.00 4.72
N TRP A 67 8.50 -6.46 3.57
CA TRP A 67 7.15 -6.96 3.38
C TRP A 67 7.05 -8.47 3.71
N PRO A 68 5.86 -8.92 4.13
CA PRO A 68 5.62 -10.32 4.48
C PRO A 68 5.87 -11.29 3.32
N GLU A 69 6.37 -12.48 3.66
CA GLU A 69 6.46 -13.61 2.75
C GLU A 69 5.09 -14.17 2.37
N ALA A 70 4.98 -14.79 1.19
CA ALA A 70 3.75 -15.45 0.74
C ALA A 70 3.11 -16.40 1.78
N LYS A 71 3.94 -17.11 2.55
CA LYS A 71 3.47 -18.03 3.60
C LYS A 71 2.72 -17.33 4.73
N GLU A 72 3.03 -16.06 5.01
CA GLU A 72 2.38 -15.26 6.04
C GLU A 72 0.96 -14.85 5.62
N PHE A 73 0.70 -14.84 4.31
CA PHE A 73 -0.63 -14.71 3.73
C PHE A 73 -1.36 -16.05 3.54
N GLY A 74 -0.69 -17.17 3.81
CA GLY A 74 -1.23 -18.51 3.58
C GLY A 74 -1.11 -19.02 2.15
N TYR A 75 -0.27 -18.40 1.31
CA TYR A 75 0.00 -18.84 -0.06
C TYR A 75 1.24 -19.73 -0.15
N ALA A 76 1.32 -20.55 -1.21
CA ALA A 76 2.40 -21.53 -1.36
C ALA A 76 3.74 -20.89 -1.77
N ASN A 77 3.70 -19.77 -2.50
CA ASN A 77 4.88 -19.11 -3.06
C ASN A 77 4.60 -17.64 -3.42
N GLU A 78 5.67 -16.89 -3.75
CA GLU A 78 5.60 -15.46 -4.07
C GLU A 78 4.87 -15.14 -5.39
N ASP A 79 4.68 -16.11 -6.29
CA ASP A 79 3.86 -15.89 -7.50
C ASP A 79 2.38 -15.75 -7.15
N GLU A 80 1.90 -16.49 -6.15
CA GLU A 80 0.51 -16.43 -5.66
C GLU A 80 0.22 -15.17 -4.83
N ALA A 81 1.22 -14.67 -4.09
CA ALA A 81 1.09 -13.47 -3.26
C ALA A 81 1.50 -12.17 -4.00
N PHE A 82 1.79 -12.25 -5.30
CA PHE A 82 2.50 -11.20 -6.05
C PHE A 82 1.89 -9.79 -5.94
N LEU A 83 0.56 -9.67 -5.95
CA LEU A 83 -0.15 -8.37 -5.91
C LEU A 83 -0.67 -8.00 -4.51
N LEU A 84 -0.19 -8.70 -3.46
CA LEU A 84 -0.52 -8.40 -2.06
C LEU A 84 0.57 -7.59 -1.35
N GLN A 85 1.78 -7.59 -1.90
CA GLN A 85 2.89 -6.72 -1.55
C GLN A 85 3.54 -6.29 -2.86
N PHE A 86 3.54 -5.01 -3.17
CA PHE A 86 3.96 -4.57 -4.49
C PHE A 86 4.42 -3.12 -4.46
N GLY A 87 5.32 -2.80 -5.36
CA GLY A 87 5.61 -1.42 -5.69
C GLY A 87 5.91 -1.30 -7.17
N HIS A 88 5.50 -0.19 -7.75
CA HIS A 88 5.68 0.07 -9.17
C HIS A 88 5.99 1.53 -9.42
N GLY A 89 6.84 1.78 -10.41
CA GLY A 89 6.99 3.11 -10.97
C GLY A 89 5.65 3.67 -11.39
N ILE A 90 5.52 4.97 -11.26
CA ILE A 90 4.36 5.71 -11.74
C ILE A 90 4.82 7.03 -12.37
N GLY A 91 4.22 7.36 -13.50
CA GLY A 91 4.61 8.49 -14.31
C GLY A 91 3.62 8.69 -15.44
N LEU A 92 4.07 8.52 -16.69
CA LEU A 92 3.19 8.57 -17.86
C LEU A 92 2.42 7.27 -18.06
N SER A 93 2.91 6.17 -17.49
CA SER A 93 2.17 4.93 -17.33
C SER A 93 1.72 4.81 -15.88
N LEU A 94 0.56 4.19 -15.69
CA LEU A 94 0.09 3.81 -14.36
C LEU A 94 1.03 2.77 -13.71
N TRP A 95 1.60 1.88 -14.52
CA TRP A 95 2.52 0.83 -14.09
C TRP A 95 3.80 0.94 -14.93
N GLU A 96 4.89 1.36 -14.32
CA GLU A 96 6.22 1.46 -14.94
C GLU A 96 7.33 0.96 -13.99
N ARG A 97 8.59 1.11 -14.39
CA ARG A 97 9.74 0.73 -13.55
C ARG A 97 10.04 1.85 -12.55
N PRO A 98 10.58 1.54 -11.35
CA PRO A 98 11.00 0.22 -10.88
C PRO A 98 9.83 -0.71 -10.53
N ILE A 99 10.06 -2.02 -10.55
CA ILE A 99 9.13 -3.00 -9.95
C ILE A 99 9.76 -3.52 -8.66
N ILE A 100 9.04 -3.37 -7.56
CA ILE A 100 9.42 -3.78 -6.21
C ILE A 100 8.51 -4.94 -5.82
N SER A 101 9.07 -6.14 -5.64
CA SER A 101 8.27 -7.29 -5.23
C SER A 101 9.16 -8.41 -4.74
N ARG A 102 8.68 -9.16 -3.74
CA ARG A 102 9.31 -10.41 -3.29
C ARG A 102 9.37 -11.49 -4.37
N ARG A 103 8.50 -11.42 -5.37
CA ARG A 103 8.55 -12.32 -6.55
C ARG A 103 9.85 -12.14 -7.35
N TYR A 104 10.39 -10.93 -7.35
CA TYR A 104 11.53 -10.53 -8.17
C TYR A 104 12.72 -10.11 -7.29
N LEU A 105 13.02 -10.88 -6.24
CA LEU A 105 14.24 -10.68 -5.45
C LEU A 105 15.50 -10.94 -6.31
N GLY A 106 16.59 -10.25 -5.99
CA GLY A 106 17.86 -10.34 -6.75
C GLY A 106 17.94 -9.42 -7.96
N GLN A 107 16.99 -8.50 -8.14
CA GLN A 107 17.09 -7.44 -9.15
C GLN A 107 18.18 -6.43 -8.79
N GLU A 108 18.92 -5.96 -9.80
CA GLU A 108 20.01 -4.98 -9.64
C GLU A 108 19.57 -3.51 -9.74
N THR A 109 18.25 -3.25 -9.73
CA THR A 109 17.75 -1.87 -9.83
C THR A 109 18.05 -1.09 -8.56
N ILE A 110 18.90 -0.07 -8.69
CA ILE A 110 19.26 0.86 -7.61
C ILE A 110 18.41 2.12 -7.69
N LEU A 111 17.84 2.53 -6.56
CA LEU A 111 17.08 3.77 -6.45
C LEU A 111 17.97 5.00 -6.65
N LYS A 112 17.43 5.98 -7.35
CA LYS A 112 18.07 7.27 -7.62
C LYS A 112 17.10 8.39 -7.24
N GLU A 113 17.66 9.51 -6.81
CA GLU A 113 16.91 10.75 -6.59
C GLU A 113 16.05 11.09 -7.82
N GLY A 114 14.80 11.51 -7.57
CA GLY A 114 13.81 11.82 -8.59
C GLY A 114 13.02 10.64 -9.15
N MET A 115 13.32 9.40 -8.74
CA MET A 115 12.43 8.27 -9.06
C MET A 115 11.09 8.42 -8.32
N VAL A 116 9.99 8.14 -9.03
CA VAL A 116 8.63 8.19 -8.48
C VAL A 116 8.00 6.81 -8.62
N PHE A 117 7.44 6.31 -7.53
CA PHE A 117 6.79 4.99 -7.49
C PHE A 117 5.82 4.90 -6.32
N ALA A 118 4.89 3.96 -6.43
CA ALA A 118 4.00 3.59 -5.35
C ALA A 118 4.52 2.35 -4.61
N VAL A 119 4.23 2.26 -3.32
CA VAL A 119 4.45 1.09 -2.47
C VAL A 119 3.15 0.72 -1.78
N GLU A 120 2.72 -0.53 -1.94
CA GLU A 120 1.43 -1.01 -1.49
C GLU A 120 1.50 -2.37 -0.81
N CYS A 121 0.64 -2.56 0.18
CA CYS A 121 0.47 -3.82 0.88
C CYS A 121 -1.01 -4.11 1.14
N TRP A 122 -1.30 -5.38 1.35
CA TRP A 122 -2.61 -5.90 1.73
C TRP A 122 -2.50 -6.75 3.00
N LYS A 123 -3.50 -6.69 3.88
CA LYS A 123 -3.61 -7.55 5.06
C LYS A 123 -5.06 -7.93 5.33
N GLY A 124 -5.37 -9.23 5.26
CA GLY A 124 -6.65 -9.77 5.72
C GLY A 124 -6.81 -9.75 7.23
N ALA A 125 -8.02 -9.46 7.72
CA ALA A 125 -8.42 -9.66 9.11
C ALA A 125 -8.37 -11.15 9.47
N SER A 126 -7.87 -11.46 10.68
CA SER A 126 -7.64 -12.83 11.13
C SER A 126 -8.92 -13.67 11.25
N ASP A 127 -10.08 -13.02 11.42
CA ASP A 127 -11.40 -13.62 11.48
C ASP A 127 -12.14 -13.65 10.13
N GLY A 128 -11.51 -13.15 9.06
CA GLY A 128 -12.10 -13.06 7.72
C GLY A 128 -13.12 -11.94 7.54
N SER A 129 -13.28 -11.04 8.51
CA SER A 129 -14.27 -9.94 8.48
C SER A 129 -13.93 -8.77 7.54
N GLY A 130 -12.79 -8.81 6.87
CA GLY A 130 -12.36 -7.76 5.96
C GLY A 130 -10.87 -7.82 5.67
N ALA A 131 -10.36 -6.77 5.04
CA ALA A 131 -8.94 -6.59 4.79
C ALA A 131 -8.59 -5.12 4.60
N ALA A 132 -7.36 -4.77 4.97
CA ALA A 132 -6.76 -3.49 4.62
C ALA A 132 -5.92 -3.61 3.35
N ARG A 133 -6.01 -2.59 2.49
CA ARG A 133 -5.05 -2.30 1.42
C ARG A 133 -4.66 -0.83 1.53
N ILE A 134 -3.36 -0.58 1.61
CA ILE A 134 -2.79 0.76 1.79
C ILE A 134 -1.66 0.90 0.78
N GLU A 135 -1.60 2.06 0.16
CA GLU A 135 -0.56 2.42 -0.81
C GLU A 135 -0.17 3.87 -0.61
N GLU A 136 1.12 4.18 -0.75
CA GLU A 136 1.59 5.54 -0.82
C GLU A 136 2.43 5.74 -2.07
N GLU A 137 2.27 6.90 -2.70
CA GLU A 137 3.19 7.34 -3.76
C GLU A 137 4.29 8.17 -3.14
N VAL A 138 5.52 7.91 -3.59
CA VAL A 138 6.69 8.63 -3.11
C VAL A 138 7.55 9.13 -4.26
N VAL A 139 8.28 10.20 -3.99
CA VAL A 139 9.43 10.65 -4.78
C VAL A 139 10.71 10.48 -3.96
N VAL A 140 11.73 9.85 -4.55
CA VAL A 140 13.03 9.70 -3.89
C VAL A 140 13.73 11.06 -3.84
N THR A 141 14.14 11.49 -2.65
CA THR A 141 14.89 12.73 -2.40
C THR A 141 16.38 12.44 -2.21
N ALA A 142 17.20 13.44 -1.92
CA ALA A 142 18.65 13.28 -1.79
C ALA A 142 19.09 12.32 -0.66
N ASP A 143 18.29 12.19 0.40
CA ASP A 143 18.61 11.42 1.61
C ASP A 143 17.49 10.48 2.08
N GLY A 144 16.37 10.40 1.33
CA GLY A 144 15.20 9.60 1.68
C GLY A 144 14.14 9.59 0.58
N CYS A 145 12.89 9.77 0.99
CA CYS A 145 11.79 10.08 0.08
C CYS A 145 10.79 11.05 0.71
N GLU A 146 9.93 11.61 -0.14
CA GLU A 146 8.76 12.39 0.23
C GLU A 146 7.50 11.64 -0.23
N ILE A 147 6.52 11.50 0.67
CA ILE A 147 5.19 11.00 0.34
C ILE A 147 4.42 12.13 -0.37
N ILE A 148 3.91 11.86 -1.56
CA ILE A 148 3.21 12.86 -2.40
C ILE A 148 1.69 12.65 -2.44
N THR A 149 1.21 11.59 -1.82
CA THR A 149 -0.19 11.31 -1.52
C THR A 149 -0.65 12.11 -0.29
N ASN A 150 -1.70 12.92 -0.46
CA ASN A 150 -2.13 13.87 0.57
C ASN A 150 -3.26 13.36 1.49
N PHE A 151 -3.98 12.31 1.09
CA PHE A 151 -5.09 11.79 1.89
C PHE A 151 -4.55 10.92 3.03
N PRO A 152 -5.02 11.06 4.28
CA PRO A 152 -4.47 10.33 5.43
C PRO A 152 -4.60 8.80 5.31
N SER A 153 -3.64 8.10 5.89
CA SER A 153 -3.55 6.63 5.99
C SER A 153 -2.97 6.16 7.33
N ASP A 154 -2.82 7.08 8.28
CA ASP A 154 -2.25 6.84 9.61
C ASP A 154 -3.23 6.10 10.54
N HIS A 155 -4.53 6.05 10.20
CA HIS A 155 -5.56 5.34 10.95
C HIS A 155 -6.72 4.89 10.05
N LEU A 156 -7.43 3.84 10.48
CA LEU A 156 -8.63 3.36 9.78
C LEU A 156 -9.77 4.37 9.93
N ILE A 157 -10.24 4.92 8.80
CA ILE A 157 -11.28 5.93 8.77
C ILE A 157 -12.67 5.27 8.67
N SER A 158 -13.56 5.64 9.59
CA SER A 158 -14.97 5.25 9.53
C SER A 158 -15.76 6.17 8.61
N CYS A 159 -16.46 5.59 7.64
CA CYS A 159 -17.46 6.26 6.81
C CYS A 159 -18.83 6.36 7.48
N GLY A 160 -18.92 6.07 8.79
CA GLY A 160 -20.16 6.18 9.56
C GLY A 160 -21.22 5.20 9.09
N LEU A 161 -22.45 5.40 9.54
CA LEU A 161 -23.60 4.60 9.12
C LEU A 161 -24.40 5.37 8.06
N PRO A 162 -24.88 4.71 7.00
CA PRO A 162 -25.78 5.33 6.04
C PRO A 162 -26.98 5.98 6.75
N GLY A 163 -27.15 7.29 6.59
CA GLY A 163 -28.26 8.05 7.20
C GLY A 163 -27.97 8.64 8.59
N CYS A 164 -26.73 8.56 9.09
CA CYS A 164 -26.32 9.28 10.30
C CYS A 164 -25.53 10.55 9.93
N GLU A 165 -25.97 11.72 10.38
CA GLU A 165 -25.14 12.93 10.39
C GLU A 165 -24.00 12.73 11.39
N PHE A 166 -22.76 12.93 10.97
CA PHE A 166 -21.61 12.94 11.86
C PHE A 166 -21.58 14.27 12.62
N TYR A 167 -21.43 14.19 13.95
CA TYR A 167 -20.97 15.31 14.78
C TYR A 167 -19.48 15.17 15.04
#